data_AF-A0A2T6MYU3-F1
#
_entry.id   AF-A0A2T6MYU3-F1
#
_cell.length_a   1.000
_cell.length_b   1.000
_cell.length_c   1.000
_cell.angle_alpha   90.00
_cell.angle_beta   90.00
_cell.angle_gamma   90.00
#
_symmetry.space_group_name_H-M   'P 1'
#
loop_
_entity.id
_entity.type
_entity.pdbx_description
1 polymer ?
#
loop_
_entity_poly.entity_id
_entity_poly.type
_entity_poly.pdbx_seq_one_letter_code
_entity_poly.pdbx_strand_id
1 'polypeptide(L)' 'MASFTPCQGKSACRDDGETCLTCGRTLKEIAELRELMQKLSTLAITYDYENVDDFAQYVARKTAKMIDYQRLEQDG' A
#
# COMPACT_ATOMS: atom_id res chain seq x y z
N MET A 1 11.82 -2.55 14.56
CA MET A 1 11.13 -2.16 13.31
C MET A 1 9.82 -2.94 13.26
N ALA A 2 8.70 -2.29 12.96
CA ALA A 2 7.45 -3.01 12.72
C ALA A 2 7.52 -3.73 11.36
N SER A 3 7.03 -4.97 11.28
CA SER A 3 6.97 -5.73 10.03
C SER A 3 5.63 -5.45 9.32
N PHE A 4 5.70 -5.09 8.04
CA PHE A 4 4.49 -4.95 7.23
C PHE A 4 3.88 -6.34 6.97
N THR A 5 2.62 -6.52 7.38
CA THR A 5 1.85 -7.73 7.08
C THR A 5 0.69 -7.36 6.15
N PRO A 6 0.62 -7.93 4.93
CA PRO A 6 -0.48 -7.64 4.02
C PRO A 6 -1.82 -8.06 4.62
N CYS A 7 -2.86 -7.25 4.39
CA CYS A 7 -4.20 -7.56 4.89
C CYS A 7 -4.73 -8.77 4.13
N GLN A 8 -5.31 -9.74 4.85
CA GLN A 8 -5.79 -10.99 4.27
C GLN A 8 -7.21 -10.88 3.67
N GLY A 9 -7.80 -9.67 3.61
CA GLY A 9 -9.03 -9.39 2.85
C GLY A 9 -10.32 -10.07 3.33
N LYS A 10 -10.23 -10.99 4.29
CA LYS A 10 -11.39 -11.60 4.94
C LYS A 10 -12.00 -10.57 5.89
N SER A 11 -13.31 -10.67 6.13
CA SER A 11 -14.24 -9.82 6.90
C SER A 11 -13.86 -9.53 8.37
N ALA A 12 -12.57 -9.42 8.66
CA ALA A 12 -11.93 -9.41 9.96
C ALA A 12 -11.41 -8.01 10.35
N CYS A 13 -11.43 -7.05 9.42
CA CYS A 13 -11.49 -5.64 9.82
C CYS A 13 -12.91 -5.42 10.37
N ARG A 14 -13.11 -5.62 11.67
CA ARG A 14 -14.35 -5.20 12.32
C ARG A 14 -14.31 -3.69 12.49
N ASP A 15 -15.43 -3.03 12.22
CA ASP A 15 -15.60 -1.57 12.29
C ASP A 15 -15.45 -1.01 13.73
N ASP A 16 -15.62 -1.87 14.75
CA ASP A 16 -15.58 -1.52 16.19
C ASP A 16 -14.18 -1.48 16.83
N GLY A 17 -13.09 -1.68 16.09
CA GLY A 17 -11.74 -1.80 16.66
C GLY A 17 -10.70 -0.93 15.96
N GLU A 18 -9.77 -0.33 16.70
CA GLU A 18 -8.72 0.53 16.14
C GLU A 18 -7.70 -0.22 15.25
N THR A 19 -7.66 -1.56 15.35
CA THR A 19 -6.69 -2.42 14.65
C THR A 19 -7.34 -3.64 13.99
N CYS A 20 -6.73 -4.10 12.89
CA CYS A 20 -7.14 -5.30 12.19
C CYS A 20 -6.59 -6.55 12.89
N LEU A 21 -7.48 -7.47 13.25
CA LEU A 21 -7.13 -8.72 13.93
C LEU A 21 -6.29 -9.70 13.09
N THR A 22 -6.16 -9.48 11.77
CA THR A 22 -5.41 -10.39 10.88
C THR A 22 -4.01 -9.90 10.54
N CYS A 23 -3.84 -8.60 10.32
CA CYS A 23 -2.54 -8.03 9.98
C CYS A 23 -1.95 -7.15 11.09
N GLY A 24 -2.64 -6.94 12.21
CA GLY A 24 -2.19 -6.15 13.36
C GLY A 24 -2.10 -4.64 13.13
N ARG A 25 -2.29 -4.18 11.89
CA ARG A 25 -2.24 -2.77 11.48
C ARG A 25 -3.47 -2.01 11.92
N THR A 26 -3.34 -0.71 12.13
CA THR A 26 -4.48 0.15 12.47
C THR A 26 -5.47 0.23 11.30
N LEU A 27 -6.76 0.42 11.59
CA LEU A 27 -7.75 0.63 10.53
C LEU A 27 -7.44 1.90 9.73
N LYS A 28 -6.90 2.94 10.39
CA LYS A 28 -6.43 4.17 9.74
C LYS A 28 -5.33 3.89 8.73
N GLU A 29 -4.29 3.15 9.11
CA GLU A 29 -3.21 2.75 8.20
C GLU A 29 -3.72 1.94 7.00
N ILE A 30 -4.67 1.03 7.25
CA ILE A 30 -5.27 0.21 6.18
C ILE A 30 -6.11 1.07 5.23
N ALA A 31 -6.89 2.01 5.76
CA ALA A 31 -7.71 2.92 4.98
C ALA A 31 -6.85 3.84 4.11
N GLU A 32 -5.80 4.42 4.68
CA GLU A 32 -4.84 5.27 3.96
C GLU A 32 -4.16 4.51 2.82
N LEU A 33 -3.65 3.30 3.08
CA LEU A 33 -3.05 2.47 2.03
C LEU A 33 -4.05 2.11 0.93
N ARG A 34 -5.31 1.83 1.28
CA ARG A 34 -6.38 1.56 0.29
C ARG A 34 -6.68 2.77 -0.58
N GLU A 35 -6.73 3.96 0.01
CA GLU A 35 -6.95 5.19 -0.76
C GLU A 35 -5.81 5.43 -1.76
N LEU A 36 -4.55 5.22 -1.35
CA LEU A 36 -3.40 5.32 -2.23
C LEU A 36 -3.46 4.30 -3.39
N MET A 37 -3.82 3.05 -3.10
CA MET A 37 -4.01 2.03 -4.13
C MET A 37 -5.14 2.41 -5.11
N GLN A 38 -6.26 2.93 -4.61
CA GLN A 38 -7.35 3.41 -5.47
C GLN A 38 -6.88 4.55 -6.39
N LYS A 39 -6.11 5.52 -5.88
CA LYS A 39 -5.53 6.59 -6.70
C LYS A 39 -4.65 6.04 -7.82
N LEU A 40 -3.81 5.05 -7.53
CA LEU A 40 -2.96 4.37 -8.52
C LEU A 40 -3.78 3.60 -9.57
N SER A 41 -4.82 2.87 -9.14
CA SER A 41 -5.73 2.16 -10.04
C SER A 41 -6.51 3.11 -10.94
N THR A 42 -7.04 4.21 -10.39
CA THR A 42 -7.71 5.26 -11.16
C THR A 42 -6.78 5.86 -12.21
N LEU A 43 -5.50 6.06 -11.87
CA LEU A 43 -4.50 6.55 -12.82
C LEU A 43 -4.35 5.58 -14.00
N ALA A 44 -4.17 4.29 -13.72
CA ALA A 44 -4.02 3.27 -14.77
C ALA A 44 -5.25 3.17 -15.68
N ILE A 45 -6.45 3.28 -15.10
CA ILE A 45 -7.72 3.30 -15.86
C ILE A 45 -7.84 4.59 -16.69
N THR A 46 -7.52 5.73 -16.11
CA THR A 46 -7.63 7.05 -16.79
C THR A 46 -6.77 7.13 -18.05
N TYR A 47 -5.59 6.51 -18.01
CA TYR A 47 -4.67 6.46 -19.14
C TYR A 47 -4.80 5.20 -20.00
N ASP A 48 -5.80 4.36 -19.73
CA ASP A 48 -6.12 3.16 -20.50
C ASP A 48 -4.92 2.21 -20.70
N TYR A 49 -4.15 1.96 -19.64
CA TYR A 49 -3.02 1.04 -19.72
C TYR A 49 -3.49 -0.40 -19.90
N GLU A 50 -3.17 -1.00 -21.05
CA GLU A 50 -3.49 -2.40 -21.34
C GLU A 50 -2.65 -3.39 -20.51
N ASN A 51 -1.41 -3.02 -20.19
CA ASN A 51 -0.45 -3.84 -19.43
C ASN A 51 -0.46 -3.52 -17.92
N VAL A 52 -1.62 -3.67 -17.28
CA VAL A 52 -1.81 -3.36 -15.86
C VAL A 52 -0.86 -4.08 -14.90
N ASP A 53 -0.39 -5.28 -15.25
CA ASP A 53 0.57 -6.03 -14.44
C ASP A 53 1.96 -5.37 -14.42
N ASP A 54 2.47 -4.93 -15.58
CA ASP A 54 3.71 -4.16 -15.68
C ASP A 54 3.63 -2.86 -14.87
N PHE A 55 2.50 -2.15 -14.93
CA PHE A 55 2.27 -0.97 -14.11
C PHE A 55 2.36 -1.29 -12.61
N ALA A 56 1.68 -2.35 -12.15
CA ALA A 56 1.70 -2.75 -10.75
C ALA A 56 3.12 -3.16 -10.29
N GLN A 57 3.85 -3.92 -11.11
CA GLN A 57 5.23 -4.31 -10.84
C GLN A 57 6.16 -3.09 -10.79
N TYR A 58 5.98 -2.14 -11.71
CA TYR A 58 6.76 -0.89 -11.74
C TYR A 58 6.55 -0.09 -10.45
N VAL A 59 5.30 0.11 -10.04
CA VAL A 59 4.96 0.82 -8.78
C VAL A 59 5.64 0.14 -7.60
N ALA A 60 5.49 -1.18 -7.43
CA ALA A 60 6.08 -1.91 -6.31
C ALA A 60 7.61 -1.73 -6.24
N ARG A 61 8.31 -1.88 -7.38
CA ARG A 61 9.77 -1.71 -7.46
C ARG A 61 10.19 -0.26 -7.19
N LYS A 62 9.47 0.72 -7.73
CA LYS A 62 9.81 2.13 -7.60
C LYS A 62 9.59 2.63 -6.18
N THR A 63 8.49 2.22 -5.53
CA THR A 63 8.21 2.55 -4.12
C THR A 63 9.31 2.03 -3.20
N ALA A 64 9.78 0.78 -3.38
CA ALA A 64 10.88 0.24 -2.60
C ALA A 64 12.17 1.07 -2.74
N LYS A 65 12.53 1.48 -3.96
CA LYS A 65 13.70 2.34 -4.21
C LYS A 65 13.55 3.74 -3.62
N MET A 66 12.36 4.32 -3.67
CA MET A 66 12.10 5.63 -3.05
C MET A 66 12.27 5.59 -1.54
N ILE A 67 11.80 4.53 -0.88
CA ILE A 67 11.96 4.34 0.57
C ILE A 67 13.45 4.26 0.93
N ASP A 68 14.24 3.53 0.14
CA ASP A 68 15.68 3.41 0.34
C ASP A 68 16.38 4.78 0.21
N TYR A 69 16.11 5.50 -0.88
CA TYR A 69 16.66 6.83 -1.12
C TYR A 69 16.31 7.83 -0.02
N GLN A 70 15.04 7.87 0.40
CA GLN A 70 14.59 8.76 1.48
C GLN A 70 15.27 8.46 2.82
N ARG A 71 15.59 7.19 3.10
CA ARG A 71 16.34 6.82 4.31
C ARG A 71 17.79 7.27 4.21
N LEU A 72 18.42 7.11 3.05
CA LEU A 72 19.80 7.57 2.81
C LEU A 72 19.93 9.10 2.94
N GLU A 73 18.93 9.86 2.47
CA GLU A 73 18.89 11.32 2.62
C GLU A 73 18.63 11.80 4.07
N GLN A 74 18.11 10.95 4.95
CA GLN A 74 17.85 11.30 6.35
C GLN A 74 19.03 10.98 7.29
N ASP A 75 19.98 10.15 6.85
CA ASP A 75 21.19 9.76 7.58
C ASP A 75 22.46 10.51 7.13
N GLY A 76 22.36 11.38 6.11
CA GLY A 76 23.47 12.19 5.56
C GLY A 76 23.30 13.69 5.80
#